data_AF-A0A7V4SMI7-F1
#
_entry.id   AF-A0A7V4SMI7-F1
#
_cell.length_a   1.000
_cell.length_b   1.000
_cell.length_c   1.000
_cell.angle_alpha   90.00
_cell.angle_beta   90.00
_cell.angle_gamma   90.00
#
_symmetry.space_group_name_H-M   'P 1'
#
loop_
_entity.id
_entity.type
_entity.pdbx_description
1 polymer ?
#
loop_
_entity_poly.entity_id
_entity_poly.type
_entity_poly.pdbx_seq_one_letter_code
_entity_poly.pdbx_strand_id
1 'polypeptide(L)'
;MGDRGGGGARRCRPASGGPPPGGRPRHGGGNGPRPGNHDRGGSILLELDGGRRPGAAGGQNDGPAPPPAFHAFHGRGGRPPAGAVHGAVLESGGAGLMAVRPSDPRSRPPHARAPSAGGPLRAFLAVEIDEGVRRSLSDVIQHLSPSTGRVKWVEPHQIHVTLKFFADLTTQARSAVEAALDEIAPSVPPIPLAVRGLGAFRSGARIRVLWAGLEDPSNRLSALQASLEQALQVRGIPREERPFRPHLTLGRFREPSAEPRLEDLLRGLRTFDAGAFEADRVTLFHSTLTPAGPRYGVLRHWPLGGER
;
A
#
# COMPACT_ATOMS: atom_id res chain seq x y z
N MET A 1 80.86 29.66 -26.46
CA MET A 1 80.22 28.44 -27.02
C MET A 1 78.73 28.50 -26.70
N GLY A 2 77.87 28.50 -27.72
CA GLY A 2 76.40 28.40 -27.63
C GLY A 2 75.66 29.57 -26.94
N ASP A 3 74.36 29.77 -27.18
CA ASP A 3 73.70 29.79 -28.50
C ASP A 3 72.53 30.80 -28.48
N ARG A 4 71.85 30.98 -29.62
CA ARG A 4 70.71 31.91 -29.83
C ARG A 4 69.56 31.62 -28.86
N GLY A 5 68.68 32.58 -28.51
CA GLY A 5 68.51 33.95 -29.00
C GLY A 5 67.03 34.18 -29.37
N GLY A 6 66.31 35.03 -28.62
CA GLY A 6 64.85 35.12 -28.70
C GLY A 6 64.30 36.54 -28.62
N GLY A 7 63.52 36.92 -29.63
CA GLY A 7 62.73 38.15 -29.77
C GLY A 7 61.93 38.08 -31.08
N GLY A 8 60.96 38.95 -31.37
CA GLY A 8 60.42 40.06 -30.56
C GLY A 8 59.27 40.76 -31.31
N ALA A 9 58.23 41.16 -30.57
CA ALA A 9 57.12 42.06 -30.93
C ALA A 9 56.71 42.32 -32.42
N ARG A 10 55.51 41.80 -32.77
CA ARG A 10 54.36 42.53 -33.38
C ARG A 10 54.61 43.64 -34.43
N ARG A 11 54.05 43.46 -35.65
CA ARG A 11 52.90 44.23 -36.24
C ARG A 11 52.73 43.93 -37.75
N CYS A 12 51.47 43.81 -38.22
CA CYS A 12 50.92 44.40 -39.47
C CYS A 12 49.50 43.89 -39.83
N ARG A 13 48.87 44.56 -40.81
CA ARG A 13 47.53 44.39 -41.43
C ARG A 13 47.60 45.09 -42.83
N PRO A 14 46.62 45.01 -43.77
CA PRO A 14 45.35 44.26 -43.82
C PRO A 14 45.13 43.52 -45.19
N ALA A 15 43.85 43.28 -45.57
CA ALA A 15 43.34 42.94 -46.93
C ALA A 15 43.64 41.53 -47.51
N SER A 16 42.81 40.91 -48.38
CA SER A 16 41.41 41.17 -48.81
C SER A 16 40.81 39.97 -49.58
N GLY A 17 39.49 39.75 -49.52
CA GLY A 17 38.77 38.79 -50.40
C GLY A 17 37.37 38.38 -49.89
N GLY A 18 36.37 38.32 -50.78
CA GLY A 18 34.99 37.83 -50.53
C GLY A 18 34.55 36.85 -51.65
N PRO A 19 33.25 36.70 -52.01
CA PRO A 19 32.01 37.30 -51.48
C PRO A 19 31.30 36.28 -50.54
N PRO A 20 30.05 35.73 -50.67
CA PRO A 20 28.90 35.90 -51.59
C PRO A 20 27.67 36.64 -50.95
N PRO A 21 26.61 36.97 -51.74
CA PRO A 21 25.41 37.68 -51.26
C PRO A 21 24.12 36.80 -51.22
N GLY A 22 23.05 37.32 -50.59
CA GLY A 22 21.66 37.00 -51.00
C GLY A 22 20.61 36.73 -49.91
N GLY A 23 19.59 37.60 -49.82
CA GLY A 23 18.17 37.27 -49.60
C GLY A 23 17.71 36.50 -48.34
N ARG A 24 16.99 37.18 -47.44
CA ARG A 24 15.94 36.57 -46.60
C ARG A 24 14.58 36.66 -47.33
N PRO A 25 13.58 35.82 -46.99
CA PRO A 25 12.61 36.26 -45.98
C PRO A 25 12.46 35.30 -44.79
N ARG A 26 11.57 35.65 -43.85
CA ARG A 26 11.40 34.99 -42.54
C ARG A 26 10.24 33.99 -42.58
N HIS A 27 10.39 32.83 -41.93
CA HIS A 27 9.28 32.14 -41.26
C HIS A 27 9.70 31.81 -39.82
N GLY A 28 8.77 31.99 -38.87
CA GLY A 28 9.06 31.85 -37.43
C GLY A 28 8.86 30.42 -36.94
N GLY A 29 9.96 29.71 -36.67
CA GLY A 29 9.93 28.44 -35.95
C GLY A 29 9.90 28.67 -34.44
N GLY A 30 8.70 28.75 -33.85
CA GLY A 30 8.54 28.82 -32.39
C GLY A 30 8.94 27.49 -31.74
N ASN A 31 9.96 27.51 -30.88
CA ASN A 31 10.50 26.30 -30.26
C ASN A 31 9.65 25.84 -29.06
N GLY A 32 8.46 25.31 -29.34
CA GLY A 32 7.51 24.84 -28.33
C GLY A 32 7.98 23.58 -27.61
N PRO A 33 7.78 23.46 -26.28
CA PRO A 33 8.14 22.25 -25.54
C PRO A 33 7.28 21.06 -26.00
N ARG A 34 7.91 19.88 -26.12
CA ARG A 34 7.24 18.64 -26.52
C ARG A 34 6.14 18.29 -25.51
N PRO A 35 4.92 17.92 -25.93
CA PRO A 35 3.87 17.52 -25.00
C PRO A 35 4.29 16.27 -24.24
N GLY A 36 4.32 16.36 -22.90
CA GLY A 36 4.65 15.22 -22.04
C GLY A 36 3.62 14.10 -22.20
N ASN A 37 4.09 12.86 -22.30
CA ASN A 37 3.24 11.68 -22.46
C ASN A 37 2.38 11.47 -21.20
N HIS A 38 1.14 11.97 -21.22
CA HIS A 38 0.20 11.81 -20.12
C HIS A 38 -0.35 10.37 -20.12
N ASP A 39 0.33 9.47 -19.41
CA ASP A 39 -0.18 8.14 -19.07
C ASP A 39 -1.40 8.28 -18.15
N ARG A 40 -2.57 8.52 -18.74
CA ARG A 40 -3.86 8.57 -18.04
C ARG A 40 -4.22 7.14 -17.61
N GLY A 41 -3.67 6.72 -16.48
CA GLY A 41 -4.00 5.47 -15.78
C GLY A 41 -5.46 5.44 -15.32
N GLY A 42 -6.37 5.25 -16.29
CA GLY A 42 -7.82 5.32 -16.13
C GLY A 42 -8.29 4.39 -15.02
N SER A 43 -8.73 4.98 -13.92
CA SER A 43 -9.29 4.24 -12.79
C SER A 43 -10.80 4.17 -12.95
N ILE A 44 -11.28 3.03 -13.46
CA ILE A 44 -12.71 2.70 -13.43
C ILE A 44 -13.09 2.39 -11.98
N LEU A 45 -13.43 3.44 -11.24
CA LEU A 45 -14.40 3.33 -10.17
C LEU A 45 -15.76 3.12 -10.87
N LEU A 46 -16.41 1.98 -10.65
CA LEU A 46 -17.82 1.84 -10.99
C LEU A 46 -18.59 2.51 -9.85
N GLU A 47 -19.16 3.68 -10.13
CA GLU A 47 -20.01 4.38 -9.18
C GLU A 47 -21.29 3.57 -8.92
N LEU A 48 -21.65 3.44 -7.65
CA LEU A 48 -22.87 2.74 -7.22
C LEU A 48 -24.05 3.72 -7.24
N ASP A 49 -24.55 4.04 -8.44
CA ASP A 49 -25.65 4.99 -8.59
C ASP A 49 -27.01 4.40 -8.15
N GLY A 50 -27.85 5.27 -7.58
CA GLY A 50 -28.98 4.91 -6.73
C GLY A 50 -30.31 4.74 -7.48
N GLY A 51 -30.57 3.53 -7.95
CA GLY A 51 -31.91 2.92 -7.98
C GLY A 51 -33.07 3.62 -8.69
N ARG A 52 -33.45 3.11 -9.88
CA ARG A 52 -34.85 3.11 -10.33
C ARG A 52 -35.22 1.78 -11.00
N ARG A 53 -36.33 1.17 -10.57
CA ARG A 53 -36.95 0.01 -11.24
C ARG A 53 -37.83 0.46 -12.41
N PRO A 54 -37.82 -0.28 -13.53
CA PRO A 54 -39.02 -0.42 -14.36
C PRO A 54 -39.38 -1.89 -14.68
N GLY A 55 -40.67 -2.10 -14.97
CA GLY A 55 -41.23 -3.12 -15.87
C GLY A 55 -40.67 -4.54 -15.93
N ALA A 56 -41.47 -5.52 -15.50
CA ALA A 56 -41.25 -6.92 -15.87
C ALA A 56 -41.73 -7.19 -17.31
N ALA A 57 -40.93 -7.94 -18.09
CA ALA A 57 -41.33 -8.60 -19.32
C ALA A 57 -40.60 -9.96 -19.39
N GLY A 58 -41.30 -11.01 -19.80
CA GLY A 58 -40.79 -12.38 -19.75
C GLY A 58 -40.00 -12.80 -21.00
N GLY A 59 -38.98 -13.62 -20.80
CA GLY A 59 -38.25 -14.32 -21.86
C GLY A 59 -37.50 -15.51 -21.28
N GLN A 60 -37.85 -16.73 -21.70
CA GLN A 60 -37.13 -17.95 -21.30
C GLN A 60 -35.89 -18.11 -22.20
N ASN A 61 -34.76 -18.51 -21.61
CA ASN A 61 -33.53 -18.83 -22.33
C ASN A 61 -32.71 -19.81 -21.48
N ASP A 62 -32.58 -21.05 -21.95
CA ASP A 62 -31.83 -22.10 -21.25
C ASP A 62 -30.32 -21.91 -21.43
N GLY A 63 -29.68 -21.30 -20.42
CA GLY A 63 -28.23 -21.21 -20.31
C GLY A 63 -27.63 -22.38 -19.52
N PRO A 64 -26.34 -22.73 -19.73
CA PRO A 64 -25.67 -23.78 -18.97
C PRO A 64 -25.62 -23.44 -17.47
N ALA A 65 -25.71 -24.49 -16.63
CA ALA A 65 -25.91 -24.34 -15.18
C ALA A 65 -24.78 -23.54 -14.49
N PRO A 66 -25.11 -22.70 -13.48
CA PRO A 66 -24.12 -21.96 -12.72
C PRO A 66 -23.26 -22.88 -11.83
N PRO A 67 -22.02 -22.48 -11.50
CA PRO A 67 -21.23 -23.15 -10.48
C PRO A 67 -21.93 -23.07 -9.10
N PRO A 68 -21.64 -23.99 -8.17
CA PRO A 68 -22.36 -24.10 -6.90
C PRO A 68 -22.28 -22.81 -6.06
N ALA A 69 -23.41 -22.43 -5.48
CA ALA A 69 -23.54 -21.19 -4.72
C ALA A 69 -22.70 -21.21 -3.43
N PHE A 70 -22.04 -20.09 -3.15
CA PHE A 70 -21.19 -19.92 -1.98
C PHE A 70 -22.06 -19.70 -0.73
N HIS A 71 -22.39 -20.78 -0.01
CA HIS A 71 -23.17 -20.69 1.22
C HIS A 71 -22.39 -19.98 2.33
N ALA A 72 -22.81 -18.77 2.67
CA ALA A 72 -22.26 -18.03 3.80
C ALA A 72 -22.46 -18.80 5.12
N PHE A 73 -21.36 -19.19 5.77
CA PHE A 73 -21.39 -20.04 6.95
C PHE A 73 -21.77 -19.24 8.21
N HIS A 74 -23.07 -19.12 8.48
CA HIS A 74 -23.59 -18.50 9.70
C HIS A 74 -23.28 -19.37 10.94
N GLY A 75 -22.10 -19.17 11.52
CA GLY A 75 -21.68 -19.79 12.78
C GLY A 75 -22.53 -19.36 13.98
N ARG A 76 -23.66 -20.03 14.20
CA ARG A 76 -24.43 -19.92 15.47
C ARG A 76 -23.66 -20.63 16.58
N GLY A 77 -23.29 -19.91 17.63
CA GLY A 77 -22.62 -20.49 18.80
C GLY A 77 -23.53 -21.44 19.57
N GLY A 78 -23.18 -22.73 19.58
CA GLY A 78 -23.80 -23.76 20.43
C GLY A 78 -22.78 -24.31 21.42
N ARG A 79 -23.14 -24.40 22.71
CA ARG A 79 -22.25 -24.77 23.82
C ARG A 79 -22.69 -26.11 24.46
N PRO A 80 -21.91 -27.19 24.34
CA PRO A 80 -22.09 -28.41 25.13
C PRO A 80 -21.42 -28.31 26.52
N PRO A 81 -21.78 -29.19 27.47
CA PRO A 81 -21.30 -29.14 28.87
C PRO A 81 -20.01 -29.94 29.12
N ALA A 82 -19.49 -29.83 30.35
CA ALA A 82 -18.36 -30.63 30.85
C ALA A 82 -18.83 -31.92 31.55
N GLY A 83 -17.99 -32.96 31.55
CA GLY A 83 -18.19 -34.15 32.39
C GLY A 83 -17.37 -35.39 31.99
N ALA A 84 -17.22 -36.29 32.97
CA ALA A 84 -16.72 -37.68 32.88
C ALA A 84 -15.25 -37.91 32.45
N VAL A 85 -14.45 -38.30 33.45
CA VAL A 85 -13.14 -38.97 33.32
C VAL A 85 -13.28 -40.42 32.84
N HIS A 86 -12.25 -40.93 32.15
CA HIS A 86 -11.58 -42.24 32.27
C HIS A 86 -10.34 -42.19 31.34
N GLY A 87 -9.25 -42.92 31.53
CA GLY A 87 -8.99 -43.95 32.54
C GLY A 87 -8.23 -45.15 31.93
N ALA A 88 -7.03 -44.94 31.39
CA ALA A 88 -6.22 -46.00 30.78
C ALA A 88 -4.72 -45.82 31.08
N VAL A 89 -4.13 -46.84 31.70
CA VAL A 89 -2.68 -46.97 31.93
C VAL A 89 -2.11 -47.95 30.90
N LEU A 90 -0.95 -47.64 30.34
CA LEU A 90 -0.03 -48.63 29.76
C LEU A 90 1.42 -48.13 29.94
N GLU A 91 2.34 -49.06 30.20
CA GLU A 91 3.71 -48.77 30.64
C GLU A 91 4.78 -48.96 29.55
N SER A 92 6.02 -48.60 29.93
CA SER A 92 7.32 -49.06 29.40
C SER A 92 7.92 -48.33 28.19
N GLY A 93 9.27 -48.24 28.18
CA GLY A 93 10.06 -47.60 27.11
C GLY A 93 10.94 -46.43 27.58
N GLY A 94 11.90 -46.68 28.49
CA GLY A 94 12.79 -45.63 29.02
C GLY A 94 14.16 -45.53 28.35
N ALA A 95 14.65 -44.29 28.14
CA ALA A 95 16.06 -43.99 27.85
C ALA A 95 16.39 -42.50 28.14
N GLY A 96 17.64 -42.20 28.54
CA GLY A 96 18.22 -40.85 28.36
C GLY A 96 18.00 -39.81 29.48
N LEU A 97 18.51 -40.04 30.69
CA LEU A 97 18.72 -38.96 31.68
C LEU A 97 19.85 -38.02 31.24
N MET A 98 19.52 -36.95 30.52
CA MET A 98 20.41 -35.80 30.29
C MET A 98 20.13 -34.69 31.30
N ALA A 99 21.17 -34.29 32.05
CA ALA A 99 21.03 -33.34 33.15
C ALA A 99 20.74 -31.91 32.66
N VAL A 100 19.50 -31.45 32.89
CA VAL A 100 19.10 -30.06 32.63
C VAL A 100 19.79 -29.15 33.65
N ARG A 101 20.71 -28.30 33.18
CA ARG A 101 21.35 -27.28 34.01
C ARG A 101 20.36 -26.12 34.26
N PRO A 102 20.30 -25.54 35.48
CA PRO A 102 19.38 -24.44 35.77
C PRO A 102 19.69 -23.21 34.90
N SER A 103 18.63 -22.57 34.39
CA SER A 103 18.73 -21.42 33.49
C SER A 103 19.09 -20.13 34.25
N ASP A 104 19.93 -19.26 33.67
CA ASP A 104 20.20 -17.93 34.25
C ASP A 104 18.92 -17.06 34.16
N PRO A 105 18.40 -16.53 35.29
CA PRO A 105 17.19 -15.71 35.29
C PRO A 105 17.33 -14.34 34.60
N ARG A 106 18.51 -14.00 34.06
CA ARG A 106 18.76 -12.76 33.28
C ARG A 106 18.61 -12.93 31.77
N SER A 107 18.16 -14.09 31.29
CA SER A 107 17.77 -14.33 29.89
C SER A 107 16.51 -13.54 29.49
N ARG A 108 16.62 -12.21 29.37
CA ARG A 108 15.62 -11.37 28.70
C ARG A 108 15.39 -11.87 27.27
N PRO A 109 14.14 -11.95 26.78
CA PRO A 109 13.89 -12.25 25.38
C PRO A 109 14.48 -11.15 24.49
N PRO A 110 14.88 -11.46 23.25
CA PRO A 110 15.42 -10.47 22.32
C PRO A 110 14.29 -9.56 21.82
N HIS A 111 13.97 -8.53 22.62
CA HIS A 111 13.20 -7.38 22.15
C HIS A 111 13.89 -6.85 20.89
N ALA A 112 13.13 -6.73 19.79
CA ALA A 112 13.65 -6.20 18.53
C ALA A 112 14.23 -4.80 18.78
N ARG A 113 15.55 -4.69 18.76
CA ARG A 113 16.29 -3.49 19.14
C ARG A 113 15.91 -2.37 18.17
N ALA A 114 15.13 -1.39 18.65
CA ALA A 114 14.78 -0.21 17.87
C ALA A 114 16.06 0.42 17.30
N PRO A 115 16.10 0.77 16.00
CA PRO A 115 17.33 1.19 15.35
C PRO A 115 17.87 2.47 15.99
N SER A 116 19.06 2.37 16.57
CA SER A 116 19.80 3.52 17.08
C SER A 116 20.20 4.46 15.94
N ALA A 117 20.29 5.77 16.24
CA ALA A 117 20.51 6.82 15.25
C ALA A 117 21.80 6.62 14.40
N GLY A 118 21.85 7.13 13.17
CA GLY A 118 20.77 7.85 12.48
C GLY A 118 21.05 8.05 10.99
N GLY A 119 20.21 7.43 10.16
CA GLY A 119 20.03 7.76 8.75
C GLY A 119 18.53 7.91 8.46
N PRO A 120 18.14 8.46 7.29
CA PRO A 120 16.74 8.46 6.87
C PRO A 120 16.22 7.01 6.80
N LEU A 121 14.97 6.81 7.23
CA LEU A 121 14.32 5.51 7.15
C LEU A 121 13.06 5.59 6.28
N ARG A 122 12.76 4.50 5.56
CA ARG A 122 11.51 4.38 4.82
C ARG A 122 10.39 4.13 5.82
N ALA A 123 9.36 4.98 5.79
CA ALA A 123 8.24 4.94 6.72
C ALA A 123 6.89 5.19 6.03
N PHE A 124 5.80 5.00 6.77
CA PHE A 124 4.47 5.39 6.35
C PHE A 124 3.53 5.55 7.55
N LEU A 125 2.53 6.43 7.40
CA LEU A 125 1.35 6.47 8.26
C LEU A 125 0.30 5.52 7.70
N ALA A 126 -0.35 4.75 8.57
CA ALA A 126 -1.44 3.87 8.21
C ALA A 126 -2.51 3.73 9.29
N VAL A 127 -3.68 3.31 8.87
CA VAL A 127 -4.73 2.72 9.70
C VAL A 127 -4.63 1.19 9.60
N GLU A 128 -4.66 0.53 10.74
CA GLU A 128 -4.65 -0.94 10.83
C GLU A 128 -6.08 -1.50 10.73
N ILE A 129 -6.20 -2.73 10.20
CA ILE A 129 -7.47 -3.47 10.16
C ILE A 129 -7.60 -4.41 11.35
N ASP A 130 -8.85 -4.65 11.79
CA ASP A 130 -9.15 -5.63 12.81
C ASP A 130 -8.88 -7.08 12.37
N GLU A 131 -8.89 -8.01 13.32
CA GLU A 131 -8.60 -9.42 13.08
C GLU A 131 -9.76 -10.18 12.40
N GLY A 132 -10.97 -9.62 12.36
CA GLY A 132 -12.09 -10.16 11.59
C GLY A 132 -11.88 -9.98 10.10
N VAL A 133 -11.74 -8.72 9.68
CA VAL A 133 -11.41 -8.32 8.31
C VAL A 133 -10.11 -8.98 7.84
N ARG A 134 -9.09 -9.05 8.70
CA ARG A 134 -7.79 -9.66 8.37
C ARG A 134 -7.90 -11.14 8.02
N ARG A 135 -8.72 -11.92 8.73
CA ARG A 135 -8.97 -13.34 8.39
C ARG A 135 -9.70 -13.45 7.05
N SER A 136 -10.79 -12.70 6.86
CA SER A 136 -11.53 -12.68 5.59
C SER A 136 -10.66 -12.33 4.38
N LEU A 137 -9.69 -11.42 4.54
CA LEU A 137 -8.71 -11.10 3.49
C LEU A 137 -7.62 -12.17 3.32
N SER A 138 -7.19 -12.82 4.41
CA SER A 138 -6.30 -14.00 4.37
C SER A 138 -6.92 -15.13 3.55
N ASP A 139 -8.21 -15.40 3.74
CA ASP A 139 -8.92 -16.50 3.05
C ASP A 139 -9.08 -16.21 1.55
N VAL A 140 -9.34 -14.95 1.18
CA VAL A 140 -9.30 -14.50 -0.23
C VAL A 140 -7.91 -14.65 -0.85
N ILE A 141 -6.84 -14.31 -0.13
CA ILE A 141 -5.46 -14.47 -0.60
C ILE A 141 -5.12 -15.95 -0.79
N GLN A 142 -5.54 -16.82 0.14
CA GLN A 142 -5.38 -18.27 0.03
C GLN A 142 -6.15 -18.85 -1.17
N HIS A 143 -7.37 -18.36 -1.44
CA HIS A 143 -8.15 -18.80 -2.60
C HIS A 143 -7.55 -18.34 -3.95
N LEU A 144 -7.09 -17.09 -4.04
CA LEU A 144 -6.55 -16.53 -5.28
C LEU A 144 -5.13 -17.01 -5.60
N SER A 145 -4.28 -17.18 -4.59
CA SER A 145 -2.84 -17.37 -4.78
C SER A 145 -2.41 -18.58 -5.65
N PRO A 146 -3.04 -19.77 -5.59
CA PRO A 146 -2.66 -20.90 -6.45
C PRO A 146 -2.91 -20.63 -7.94
N SER A 147 -3.85 -19.73 -8.25
CA SER A 147 -4.24 -19.38 -9.62
C SER A 147 -3.37 -18.27 -10.24
N THR A 148 -2.46 -17.65 -9.48
CA THR A 148 -1.79 -16.40 -9.87
C THR A 148 -0.28 -16.36 -9.53
N GLY A 149 0.50 -17.32 -10.04
CA GLY A 149 1.93 -17.47 -9.70
C GLY A 149 2.88 -16.27 -9.97
N ARG A 150 2.40 -15.18 -10.59
CA ARG A 150 3.16 -13.92 -10.79
C ARG A 150 2.87 -12.84 -9.72
N VAL A 151 1.91 -13.06 -8.83
CA VAL A 151 1.55 -12.12 -7.75
C VAL A 151 2.44 -12.35 -6.54
N LYS A 152 3.13 -11.30 -6.07
CA LYS A 152 3.65 -11.27 -4.71
C LYS A 152 2.55 -10.79 -3.77
N TRP A 153 1.95 -11.72 -3.05
CA TRP A 153 0.95 -11.44 -2.03
C TRP A 153 1.55 -10.67 -0.85
N VAL A 154 0.71 -9.91 -0.17
CA VAL A 154 1.01 -9.25 1.10
C VAL A 154 0.67 -10.22 2.22
N GLU A 155 1.56 -10.35 3.21
CA GLU A 155 1.29 -11.14 4.41
C GLU A 155 0.05 -10.57 5.14
N PRO A 156 -0.91 -11.38 5.62
CA PRO A 156 -2.15 -10.85 6.21
C PRO A 156 -1.92 -9.85 7.36
N HIS A 157 -0.89 -10.07 8.19
CA HIS A 157 -0.49 -9.17 9.27
C HIS A 157 0.17 -7.85 8.80
N GLN A 158 0.43 -7.69 7.50
CA GLN A 158 0.96 -6.47 6.88
C GLN A 158 -0.12 -5.67 6.11
N ILE A 159 -1.35 -6.16 6.03
CA ILE A 159 -2.45 -5.47 5.33
C ILE A 159 -2.94 -4.29 6.18
N HIS A 160 -2.98 -3.10 5.57
CA HIS A 160 -3.33 -1.83 6.22
C HIS A 160 -3.81 -0.81 5.18
N VAL A 161 -4.49 0.26 5.60
CA VAL A 161 -4.78 1.42 4.72
C VAL A 161 -3.66 2.45 4.89
N THR A 162 -2.84 2.69 3.85
CA THR A 162 -1.79 3.71 3.95
C THR A 162 -2.37 5.12 3.79
N LEU A 163 -2.06 6.03 4.71
CA LEU A 163 -2.46 7.45 4.66
C LEU A 163 -1.42 8.33 3.95
N LYS A 164 -0.13 8.10 4.22
CA LYS A 164 1.01 8.82 3.61
C LYS A 164 2.28 7.96 3.65
N PHE A 165 3.08 7.99 2.58
CA PHE A 165 4.42 7.37 2.55
C PHE A 165 5.53 8.40 2.78
N PHE A 166 6.63 7.95 3.38
CA PHE A 166 7.89 8.68 3.46
C PHE A 166 9.01 7.79 2.90
N ALA A 167 9.67 8.24 1.82
CA ALA A 167 10.83 7.53 1.28
C ALA A 167 12.01 7.59 2.26
N ASP A 168 12.29 8.79 2.75
CA ASP A 168 13.46 9.13 3.56
C ASP A 168 13.04 9.99 4.77
N LEU A 169 12.47 9.37 5.81
CA LEU A 169 12.10 10.05 7.03
C LEU A 169 13.33 10.28 7.91
N THR A 170 13.85 11.51 7.94
CA THR A 170 14.92 11.93 8.85
C THR A 170 14.40 12.06 10.29
N THR A 171 15.31 12.14 11.28
CA THR A 171 14.92 12.36 12.70
C THR A 171 14.08 13.64 12.88
N GLN A 172 14.45 14.73 12.22
CA GLN A 172 13.71 16.00 12.29
C GLN A 172 12.33 15.89 11.63
N ALA A 173 12.24 15.26 10.45
CA ALA A 173 10.97 15.02 9.79
C ALA A 173 10.08 14.06 10.60
N ARG A 174 10.66 13.07 11.28
CA ARG A 174 9.95 12.20 12.22
C ARG A 174 9.33 13.00 13.36
N SER A 175 10.08 13.87 14.03
CA SER A 175 9.54 14.71 15.11
C SER A 175 8.42 15.63 14.61
N ALA A 176 8.50 16.14 13.38
CA ALA A 176 7.41 16.88 12.75
C ALA A 176 6.16 16.02 12.48
N VAL A 177 6.32 14.76 12.04
CA VAL A 177 5.20 13.81 11.90
C VAL A 177 4.56 13.49 13.24
N GLU A 178 5.38 13.22 14.26
CA GLU A 178 4.89 12.87 15.59
C GLU A 178 4.10 14.04 16.21
N ALA A 179 4.65 15.26 16.14
CA ALA A 179 3.99 16.46 16.64
C ALA A 179 2.73 16.89 15.84
N ALA A 180 2.53 16.40 14.61
CA ALA A 180 1.30 16.61 13.85
C ALA A 180 0.19 15.64 14.26
N LEU A 181 0.55 14.39 14.60
CA LEU A 181 -0.40 13.39 15.09
C LEU A 181 -0.78 13.60 16.56
N ASP A 182 0.14 14.13 17.37
CA ASP A 182 -0.15 14.56 18.75
C ASP A 182 -1.17 15.71 18.79
N GLU A 183 -1.22 16.55 17.75
CA GLU A 183 -2.22 17.61 17.57
C GLU A 183 -3.57 17.05 17.05
N ILE A 184 -3.53 16.23 16.00
CA ILE A 184 -4.75 15.80 15.29
C ILE A 184 -5.51 14.67 16.00
N ALA A 185 -4.82 13.59 16.39
CA ALA A 185 -5.48 12.34 16.77
C ALA A 185 -6.47 12.44 17.96
N PRO A 186 -6.22 13.26 19.00
CA PRO A 186 -7.19 13.44 20.09
C PRO A 186 -8.52 14.08 19.65
N SER A 187 -8.55 14.82 18.54
CA SER A 187 -9.74 15.51 18.02
C SER A 187 -10.59 14.67 17.06
N VAL A 188 -10.05 13.56 16.56
CA VAL A 188 -10.70 12.72 15.54
C VAL A 188 -11.34 11.52 16.25
N PRO A 189 -12.66 11.30 16.14
CA PRO A 189 -13.30 10.09 16.67
C PRO A 189 -12.87 8.84 15.90
N PRO A 190 -12.96 7.64 16.50
CA PRO A 190 -12.81 6.37 15.79
C PRO A 190 -13.71 6.30 14.54
N ILE A 191 -13.16 5.76 13.45
CA ILE A 191 -13.75 5.87 12.11
C ILE A 191 -14.38 4.54 11.69
N PRO A 192 -15.71 4.46 11.51
CA PRO A 192 -16.37 3.25 11.03
C PRO A 192 -16.12 3.06 9.53
N LEU A 193 -15.65 1.88 9.14
CA LEU A 193 -15.27 1.53 7.76
C LEU A 193 -15.79 0.14 7.40
N ALA A 194 -16.08 -0.10 6.12
CA ALA A 194 -16.39 -1.44 5.61
C ALA A 194 -15.47 -1.83 4.45
N VAL A 195 -15.14 -3.13 4.34
CA VAL A 195 -14.23 -3.64 3.31
C VAL A 195 -15.01 -4.46 2.31
N ARG A 196 -15.30 -3.86 1.15
CA ARG A 196 -16.12 -4.47 0.10
C ARG A 196 -15.50 -4.39 -1.29
N GLY A 197 -15.76 -5.44 -2.07
CA GLY A 197 -15.30 -5.61 -3.44
C GLY A 197 -13.78 -5.84 -3.56
N LEU A 198 -13.39 -6.55 -4.62
CA LEU A 198 -11.98 -6.65 -5.03
C LEU A 198 -11.75 -5.82 -6.30
N GLY A 199 -10.57 -5.21 -6.38
CA GLY A 199 -10.17 -4.33 -7.46
C GLY A 199 -8.69 -4.43 -7.82
N ALA A 200 -8.34 -3.71 -8.88
CA ALA A 200 -7.00 -3.73 -9.45
C ALA A 200 -6.56 -2.33 -9.90
N PHE A 201 -5.36 -1.90 -9.52
CA PHE A 201 -4.69 -0.79 -10.21
C PHE A 201 -3.94 -1.32 -11.44
N ARG A 202 -4.03 -0.58 -12.55
CA ARG A 202 -3.61 -1.04 -13.88
C ARG A 202 -2.65 -0.04 -14.55
N SER A 203 -1.97 -0.52 -15.58
CA SER A 203 -1.18 0.29 -16.52
C SER A 203 -1.48 -0.26 -17.92
N GLY A 204 -2.25 0.51 -18.70
CA GLY A 204 -3.03 -0.04 -19.82
C GLY A 204 -3.93 -1.19 -19.36
N ALA A 205 -4.01 -2.26 -20.15
CA ALA A 205 -4.79 -3.45 -19.80
C ALA A 205 -4.23 -4.26 -18.62
N ARG A 206 -2.93 -4.09 -18.27
CA ARG A 206 -2.20 -4.98 -17.36
C ARG A 206 -2.35 -4.58 -15.89
N ILE A 207 -2.51 -5.56 -15.00
CA ILE A 207 -2.63 -5.36 -13.55
C ILE A 207 -1.24 -5.10 -12.93
N ARG A 208 -1.18 -4.17 -11.97
CA ARG A 208 -0.01 -3.84 -11.15
C ARG A 208 -0.20 -4.21 -9.67
N VAL A 209 -1.37 -3.92 -9.12
CA VAL A 209 -1.71 -4.10 -7.70
C VAL A 209 -3.12 -4.64 -7.60
N LEU A 210 -3.31 -5.66 -6.76
CA LEU A 210 -4.62 -6.15 -6.31
C LEU A 210 -4.95 -5.57 -4.94
N TRP A 211 -6.21 -5.19 -4.74
CA TRP A 211 -6.68 -4.58 -3.51
C TRP A 211 -8.12 -4.97 -3.16
N ALA A 212 -8.47 -4.93 -1.88
CA ALA A 212 -9.85 -4.87 -1.43
C ALA A 212 -10.28 -3.40 -1.27
N GLY A 213 -11.52 -3.11 -1.65
CA GLY A 213 -12.10 -1.77 -1.56
C GLY A 213 -12.40 -1.38 -0.11
N LEU A 214 -12.55 -0.08 0.13
CA LEU A 214 -12.90 0.47 1.42
C LEU A 214 -14.05 1.46 1.25
N GLU A 215 -15.13 1.24 1.99
CA GLU A 215 -16.23 2.17 2.16
C GLU A 215 -15.97 3.04 3.38
N ASP A 216 -15.92 4.36 3.17
CA ASP A 216 -15.98 5.38 4.21
C ASP A 216 -17.24 6.24 3.95
N PRO A 217 -18.43 5.81 4.42
CA PRO A 217 -19.68 6.51 4.15
C PRO A 217 -19.75 7.89 4.83
N SER A 218 -18.83 8.17 5.75
CA SER A 218 -18.71 9.42 6.49
C SER A 218 -17.66 10.39 5.92
N ASN A 219 -16.85 9.92 4.97
CA ASN A 219 -15.64 10.56 4.45
C ASN A 219 -14.62 10.99 5.55
N ARG A 220 -14.71 10.42 6.77
CA ARG A 220 -13.86 10.75 7.93
C ARG A 220 -12.40 10.33 7.75
N LEU A 221 -12.14 9.23 7.06
CA LEU A 221 -10.78 8.77 6.75
C LEU A 221 -10.11 9.68 5.72
N SER A 222 -10.86 10.11 4.70
CA SER A 222 -10.39 11.13 3.75
C SER A 222 -10.15 12.48 4.44
N ALA A 223 -11.02 12.88 5.37
CA ALA A 223 -10.84 14.10 6.16
C ALA A 223 -9.59 14.03 7.05
N LEU A 224 -9.40 12.92 7.78
CA LEU A 224 -8.18 12.65 8.55
C LEU A 224 -6.92 12.74 7.66
N GLN A 225 -6.95 12.13 6.47
CA GLN A 225 -5.82 12.17 5.54
C GLN A 225 -5.55 13.60 5.04
N ALA A 226 -6.58 14.37 4.70
CA ALA A 226 -6.46 15.76 4.25
C ALA A 226 -5.90 16.68 5.35
N SER A 227 -6.35 16.51 6.60
CA SER A 227 -5.83 17.22 7.77
C SER A 227 -4.38 16.87 8.07
N LEU A 228 -4.00 15.59 7.98
CA LEU A 228 -2.60 15.16 8.11
C LEU A 228 -1.72 15.79 7.03
N GLU A 229 -2.13 15.72 5.76
CA GLU A 229 -1.39 16.35 4.65
C GLU A 229 -1.22 17.86 4.84
N GLN A 230 -2.22 18.57 5.39
CA GLN A 230 -2.11 19.99 5.73
C GLN A 230 -1.17 20.27 6.92
N ALA A 231 -1.33 19.55 8.03
CA ALA A 231 -0.51 19.76 9.24
C ALA A 231 0.97 19.39 9.01
N LEU A 232 1.24 18.43 8.12
CA LEU A 232 2.58 18.06 7.67
C LEU A 232 3.16 19.10 6.69
N GLN A 233 2.35 19.66 5.78
CA GLN A 233 2.77 20.73 4.88
C GLN A 233 3.25 21.98 5.63
N VAL A 234 2.51 22.40 6.66
CA VAL A 234 2.90 23.53 7.53
C VAL A 234 4.23 23.27 8.26
N ARG A 235 4.54 21.99 8.52
CA ARG A 235 5.80 21.54 9.15
C ARG A 235 6.90 21.19 8.13
N GLY A 236 6.77 21.63 6.87
CA GLY A 236 7.80 21.50 5.83
C GLY A 236 7.86 20.14 5.12
N ILE A 237 6.91 19.23 5.36
CA ILE A 237 6.83 17.93 4.68
C ILE A 237 5.87 18.05 3.48
N PRO A 238 6.32 17.82 2.23
CA PRO A 238 5.50 18.07 1.04
C PRO A 238 4.27 17.17 0.98
N ARG A 239 3.20 17.67 0.34
CA ARG A 239 2.00 16.89 0.09
C ARG A 239 2.24 15.80 -0.96
N GLU A 240 1.50 14.71 -0.87
CA GLU A 240 1.40 13.76 -1.98
C GLU A 240 0.60 14.40 -3.13
N GLU A 241 1.11 14.28 -4.37
CA GLU A 241 0.47 14.85 -5.57
C GLU A 241 -0.72 14.00 -6.04
N ARG A 242 -0.69 12.71 -5.73
CA ARG A 242 -1.70 11.73 -6.15
C ARG A 242 -2.95 11.85 -5.27
N PRO A 243 -4.16 11.88 -5.85
CA PRO A 243 -5.39 11.84 -5.08
C PRO A 243 -5.41 10.67 -4.10
N PHE A 244 -5.76 10.93 -2.83
CA PHE A 244 -5.93 9.88 -1.84
C PHE A 244 -7.04 8.93 -2.28
N ARG A 245 -6.75 7.63 -2.27
CA ARG A 245 -7.68 6.57 -2.62
C ARG A 245 -7.50 5.43 -1.62
N PRO A 246 -8.32 5.37 -0.56
CA PRO A 246 -8.19 4.34 0.46
C PRO A 246 -8.44 2.95 -0.15
N HIS A 247 -7.54 2.02 0.13
CA HIS A 247 -7.58 0.65 -0.37
C HIS A 247 -6.70 -0.24 0.52
N LEU A 248 -7.02 -1.53 0.60
CA LEU A 248 -6.20 -2.53 1.27
C LEU A 248 -5.41 -3.30 0.21
N THR A 249 -4.10 -3.09 0.11
CA THR A 249 -3.25 -3.86 -0.83
C THR A 249 -3.25 -5.33 -0.42
N LEU A 250 -3.70 -6.22 -1.31
CA LEU A 250 -3.63 -7.68 -1.12
C LEU A 250 -2.41 -8.28 -1.82
N GLY A 251 -2.04 -7.79 -3.00
CA GLY A 251 -0.94 -8.35 -3.77
C GLY A 251 -0.38 -7.40 -4.82
N ARG A 252 0.88 -7.61 -5.20
CA ARG A 252 1.59 -6.77 -6.19
C ARG A 252 2.27 -7.64 -7.24
N PHE A 253 2.08 -7.28 -8.50
CA PHE A 253 2.79 -7.90 -9.62
C PHE A 253 4.22 -7.34 -9.69
N ARG A 254 5.23 -8.21 -9.83
CA ARG A 254 6.63 -7.76 -10.08
C ARG A 254 6.73 -7.05 -11.42
N GLU A 255 6.18 -7.69 -12.45
CA GLU A 255 6.02 -7.16 -13.80
C GLU A 255 4.52 -7.17 -14.16
N PRO A 256 4.02 -6.14 -14.87
CA PRO A 256 2.60 -5.98 -15.09
C PRO A 256 2.09 -7.10 -16.01
N SER A 257 1.06 -7.83 -15.60
CA SER A 257 0.53 -8.94 -16.39
C SER A 257 -0.94 -8.72 -16.77
N ALA A 258 -1.33 -9.31 -17.90
CA ALA A 258 -2.72 -9.52 -18.25
C ALA A 258 -2.98 -11.02 -18.03
N GLU A 259 -3.70 -11.36 -16.95
CA GLU A 259 -4.02 -12.74 -16.57
C GLU A 259 -5.52 -12.96 -16.69
N PRO A 260 -6.04 -13.54 -17.80
CA PRO A 260 -7.48 -13.66 -18.02
C PRO A 260 -8.22 -14.37 -16.87
N ARG A 261 -7.62 -15.43 -16.32
CA ARG A 261 -8.15 -16.16 -15.14
C ARG A 261 -8.38 -15.24 -13.92
N LEU A 262 -7.52 -14.24 -13.73
CA LEU A 262 -7.64 -13.28 -12.64
C LEU A 262 -8.71 -12.23 -12.92
N GLU A 263 -8.97 -11.87 -14.18
CA GLU A 263 -10.12 -11.02 -14.53
C GLU A 263 -11.45 -11.71 -14.21
N ASP A 264 -11.55 -13.01 -14.48
CA ASP A 264 -12.75 -13.79 -14.20
C ASP A 264 -12.93 -14.03 -12.69
N LEU A 265 -11.86 -14.34 -11.95
CA LEU A 265 -11.86 -14.43 -10.48
C LEU A 265 -12.25 -13.09 -9.82
N LEU A 266 -11.68 -11.97 -10.28
CA LEU A 266 -12.06 -10.63 -9.81
C LEU A 266 -13.51 -10.27 -10.16
N ARG A 267 -14.05 -10.78 -11.29
CA ARG A 267 -15.46 -10.59 -11.65
C ARG A 267 -16.39 -11.36 -10.71
N GLY A 268 -16.03 -12.59 -10.34
CA GLY A 268 -16.77 -13.39 -9.36
C GLY A 268 -16.73 -12.80 -7.95
N LEU A 269 -15.62 -12.17 -7.57
CA LEU A 269 -15.42 -11.57 -6.24
C LEU A 269 -15.81 -10.08 -6.15
N ARG A 270 -16.64 -9.58 -7.08
CA ARG A 270 -17.18 -8.21 -7.02
C ARG A 270 -18.08 -7.96 -5.81
N THR A 271 -18.81 -8.98 -5.36
CA THR A 271 -19.69 -8.94 -4.18
C THR A 271 -18.99 -9.45 -2.91
N PHE A 272 -17.66 -9.46 -2.89
CA PHE A 272 -16.91 -9.78 -1.68
C PHE A 272 -17.17 -8.75 -0.59
N ASP A 273 -17.38 -9.21 0.65
CA ASP A 273 -17.52 -8.40 1.86
C ASP A 273 -16.66 -9.06 2.95
N ALA A 274 -15.71 -8.32 3.51
CA ALA A 274 -14.85 -8.77 4.60
C ALA A 274 -15.37 -8.35 5.99
N GLY A 275 -16.51 -7.65 6.04
CA GLY A 275 -17.07 -7.05 7.24
C GLY A 275 -16.78 -5.55 7.38
N ALA A 276 -17.32 -4.99 8.45
CA ALA A 276 -17.05 -3.63 8.92
C ALA A 276 -16.14 -3.67 10.15
N PHE A 277 -15.28 -2.67 10.29
CA PHE A 277 -14.38 -2.48 11.41
C PHE A 277 -14.35 -1.01 11.85
N GLU A 278 -13.87 -0.77 13.06
CA GLU A 278 -13.63 0.59 13.57
C GLU A 278 -12.13 0.87 13.56
N ALA A 279 -11.72 1.88 12.80
CA ALA A 279 -10.36 2.39 12.83
C ALA A 279 -10.19 3.29 14.05
N ASP A 280 -9.49 2.78 15.07
CA ASP A 280 -9.35 3.42 16.38
C ASP A 280 -7.97 4.06 16.62
N ARG A 281 -7.05 3.97 15.65
CA ARG A 281 -5.68 4.51 15.74
C ARG A 281 -5.05 4.79 14.38
N VAL A 282 -4.10 5.73 14.38
CA VAL A 282 -3.08 5.88 13.33
C VAL A 282 -1.75 5.32 13.84
N THR A 283 -1.03 4.61 12.98
CA THR A 283 0.26 3.99 13.29
C THR A 283 1.33 4.50 12.33
N LEU A 284 2.47 4.94 12.87
CA LEU A 284 3.68 5.22 12.11
C LEU A 284 4.52 3.95 12.06
N PHE A 285 4.68 3.38 10.87
CA PHE A 285 5.53 2.23 10.61
C PHE A 285 6.86 2.63 9.96
N HIS A 286 7.92 1.86 10.21
CA HIS A 286 9.13 1.81 9.37
C HIS A 286 9.18 0.50 8.57
N SER A 287 9.86 0.52 7.42
CA SER A 287 9.93 -0.59 6.47
C SER A 287 11.37 -0.92 6.07
N THR A 288 11.91 -2.02 6.58
CA THR A 288 13.21 -2.55 6.16
C THR A 288 13.00 -3.53 5.00
N LEU A 289 13.67 -3.31 3.86
CA LEU A 289 13.63 -4.24 2.73
C LEU A 289 14.53 -5.45 2.98
N THR A 290 14.03 -6.65 2.72
CA THR A 290 14.79 -7.92 2.74
C THR A 290 14.50 -8.71 1.45
N PRO A 291 15.34 -9.70 1.07
CA PRO A 291 15.10 -10.53 -0.12
C PRO A 291 13.73 -11.24 -0.09
N ALA A 292 13.29 -11.68 1.10
CA ALA A 292 11.96 -12.27 1.29
C ALA A 292 10.83 -11.25 1.10
N GLY A 293 11.02 -9.99 1.50
CA GLY A 293 10.02 -8.92 1.39
C GLY A 293 10.31 -7.74 2.32
N PRO A 294 9.44 -6.71 2.35
CA PRO A 294 9.48 -5.72 3.40
C PRO A 294 9.19 -6.37 4.75
N ARG A 295 9.92 -5.95 5.79
CA ARG A 295 9.56 -6.16 7.19
C ARG A 295 9.14 -4.82 7.78
N TYR A 296 7.93 -4.77 8.30
CA TYR A 296 7.41 -3.59 8.99
C TYR A 296 7.69 -3.68 10.49
N GLY A 297 8.02 -2.54 11.09
CA GLY A 297 8.10 -2.35 12.53
C GLY A 297 7.36 -1.08 12.92
N VAL A 298 6.68 -1.09 14.07
CA VAL A 298 6.01 0.09 14.61
C VAL A 298 7.04 1.06 15.18
N LEU A 299 6.91 2.34 14.87
CA LEU A 299 7.63 3.43 15.55
C LEU A 299 6.79 4.03 16.67
N ARG A 300 5.49 4.28 16.44
CA ARG A 300 4.52 4.82 17.42
C ARG A 300 3.08 4.63 16.95
N HIS A 301 2.14 4.56 17.89
CA HIS A 301 0.68 4.59 17.66
C HIS A 301 0.07 5.87 18.26
N TRP A 302 -1.04 6.33 17.69
CA TRP A 302 -1.91 7.39 18.21
C TRP A 302 -3.36 6.92 18.19
N PRO A 303 -4.00 6.68 19.36
CA PRO A 303 -5.43 6.45 19.44
C PRO A 303 -6.22 7.66 18.91
N LEU A 304 -7.34 7.38 18.22
CA LEU A 304 -8.31 8.38 17.81
C LEU A 304 -9.27 8.64 18.97
N GLY A 305 -9.27 9.87 19.48
CA GLY A 305 -9.83 10.21 20.80
C GLY A 305 -11.07 11.11 20.81
N GLY A 306 -11.56 11.54 19.64
CA GLY A 306 -12.68 12.48 19.56
C GLY A 306 -14.04 11.90 19.98
N GLU A 307 -14.95 12.78 20.40
CA GLU A 307 -16.37 12.42 20.59
C GLU A 307 -17.04 12.12 19.24
N ARG A 308 -18.01 11.19 19.23
CA ARG A 308 -18.46 10.48 18.02
C ARG A 308 -19.33 11.28 17.05
#